data_AF-A0A6L5X5T0-F1
#
_entry.id   AF-A0A6L5X5T0-F1
#
_cell.length_a   1.000
_cell.length_b   1.000
_cell.length_c   1.000
_cell.angle_alpha   90.00
_cell.angle_beta   90.00
_cell.angle_gamma   90.00
#
_symmetry.space_group_name_H-M   'P 1'
#
loop_
_entity.id
_entity.type
_entity.pdbx_description
1 polymer ?
#
loop_
_entity_poly.entity_id
_entity_poly.type
_entity_poly.pdbx_seq_one_letter_code
_entity_poly.pdbx_strand_id
1 'polypeptide(L)'
;MESFATVENLAAYTGKVYTEDEKGRITGLLEDASSYIRAKAIVSGKDIDAMISENPGLSSIAKMVSINMVVRVLESSTESMLLSQESQTAGSYTWSGTYANPGAKLYLSNAELRDLGLLKQKAGFTEMYGDSND
;
A
#
# COMPACT_ATOMS: atom_id res chain seq x y z
N MET A 1 15.89 -9.12 8.68
CA MET A 1 14.92 -8.23 8.02
C MET A 1 13.98 -7.75 9.10
N GLU A 2 14.06 -6.48 9.48
CA GLU A 2 13.18 -5.96 10.52
C GLU A 2 11.83 -5.57 9.93
N SER A 3 10.76 -5.98 10.61
CA SER A 3 9.40 -5.58 10.30
C SER A 3 9.14 -4.14 10.76
N PHE A 4 8.52 -3.31 9.93
CA PHE A 4 8.20 -1.92 10.32
C PHE A 4 7.10 -1.82 11.39
N ALA A 5 6.32 -2.88 11.57
CA ALA A 5 5.22 -2.95 12.52
C ALA A 5 5.24 -4.30 13.25
N THR A 6 4.61 -4.33 14.42
CA THR A 6 4.46 -5.52 15.27
C THR A 6 3.00 -5.91 15.38
N VAL A 7 2.74 -7.14 15.84
CA VAL A 7 1.37 -7.63 16.08
C VAL A 7 0.62 -6.73 17.08
N GLU A 8 1.30 -6.22 18.10
CA GLU A 8 0.71 -5.28 19.06
C GLU A 8 0.26 -3.97 18.41
N ASN A 9 1.05 -3.44 17.48
CA ASN A 9 0.68 -2.24 16.74
C ASN A 9 -0.57 -2.45 15.89
N LEU A 10 -0.71 -3.65 15.30
CA LEU A 10 -1.88 -4.03 14.52
C LEU A 10 -3.11 -4.24 15.41
N ALA A 11 -2.95 -4.87 16.58
CA ALA A 11 -4.00 -5.01 17.58
C ALA A 11 -4.49 -3.65 18.09
N ALA A 12 -3.57 -2.72 18.36
CA ALA A 12 -3.90 -1.35 18.76
C ALA A 12 -4.65 -0.58 17.65
N TYR A 13 -4.27 -0.80 16.38
CA TYR A 13 -4.93 -0.15 15.24
C TYR A 13 -6.35 -0.68 14.97
N THR A 14 -6.53 -2.00 15.06
CA THR A 14 -7.81 -2.66 14.73
C THR A 14 -8.76 -2.79 15.91
N GLY A 15 -8.27 -2.66 17.15
CA GLY A 15 -9.02 -2.94 18.37
C GLY A 15 -9.35 -4.43 18.57
N LYS A 16 -8.73 -5.33 17.80
CA LYS A 16 -8.97 -6.79 17.84
C LYS A 16 -7.89 -7.51 18.63
N VAL A 17 -8.29 -8.59 19.31
CA VAL A 17 -7.37 -9.53 19.97
C VAL A 17 -7.21 -10.75 19.07
N TYR A 18 -5.96 -11.10 18.79
CA TYR A 18 -5.60 -12.25 17.95
C TYR A 18 -5.18 -13.44 18.80
N THR A 19 -5.59 -14.63 18.38
CA THR A 19 -5.13 -15.90 18.97
C THR A 19 -3.66 -16.17 18.65
N GLU A 20 -2.98 -17.00 19.43
CA GLU A 20 -1.55 -17.32 19.21
C GLU A 20 -1.25 -17.83 17.80
N ASP A 21 -2.16 -18.62 17.22
CA ASP A 21 -2.07 -19.12 15.84
C ASP A 21 -2.12 -17.98 14.82
N GLU A 22 -3.06 -17.03 15.01
CA GLU A 22 -3.18 -15.84 14.17
C GLU A 22 -1.98 -14.91 14.32
N LYS A 23 -1.42 -14.77 15.53
CA LYS A 23 -0.23 -13.94 15.75
C LYS A 23 0.97 -14.44 14.93
N GLY A 24 1.14 -15.76 14.83
CA GLY A 24 2.18 -16.36 13.98
C GLY A 24 1.99 -15.98 12.50
N ARG A 25 0.76 -16.13 12.00
CA ARG A 25 0.41 -15.74 10.62
C ARG A 25 0.60 -14.24 10.37
N ILE A 26 0.17 -13.39 11.30
CA ILE A 26 0.27 -11.93 11.19
C ILE A 26 1.74 -11.50 11.19
N THR A 27 2.59 -12.12 12.02
CA THR A 27 4.02 -11.83 12.06
C THR A 27 4.66 -12.06 10.69
N GLY A 28 4.39 -13.21 10.05
CA GLY A 28 4.87 -13.48 8.68
C GLY A 28 4.34 -12.46 7.66
N LEU A 29 3.05 -12.09 7.75
CA LEU A 29 2.47 -11.07 6.86
C LEU A 29 3.11 -9.68 7.03
N LEU A 30 3.49 -9.30 8.25
CA LEU A 30 4.16 -8.04 8.54
C LEU A 30 5.60 -8.01 8.00
N GLU A 31 6.32 -9.14 8.08
CA GLU A 31 7.64 -9.31 7.48
C GLU A 31 7.59 -9.23 5.95
N ASP A 32 6.62 -9.92 5.34
CA ASP A 32 6.38 -9.88 3.90
C ASP A 32 5.99 -8.47 3.42
N ALA A 33 5.12 -7.78 4.16
CA ALA A 33 4.72 -6.40 3.84
C ALA A 33 5.92 -5.45 3.88
N SER A 34 6.79 -5.60 4.89
CA SER A 34 7.99 -4.79 5.02
C SER A 34 8.98 -5.06 3.88
N SER A 35 9.17 -6.33 3.51
CA SER A 35 9.98 -6.73 2.37
C SER A 35 9.41 -6.24 1.04
N TYR A 36 8.08 -6.25 0.90
CA TYR A 36 7.38 -5.73 -0.28
C TYR A 36 7.60 -4.22 -0.47
N ILE A 37 7.49 -3.44 0.61
CA ILE A 37 7.76 -1.99 0.59
C ILE A 37 9.21 -1.71 0.18
N ARG A 38 10.18 -2.42 0.76
CA ARG A 38 11.61 -2.30 0.39
C ARG A 38 11.85 -2.64 -1.08
N ALA A 39 11.29 -3.75 -1.57
CA ALA A 39 11.39 -4.15 -2.97
C ALA A 39 10.79 -3.08 -3.90
N LYS A 40 9.66 -2.47 -3.52
CA LYS A 40 9.05 -1.37 -4.30
C LYS A 40 9.86 -0.08 -4.25
N ALA A 41 10.52 0.22 -3.14
CA ALA A 41 11.44 1.35 -3.04
C ALA A 41 12.62 1.18 -4.01
N ILE A 42 13.24 0.00 -4.04
CA ILE A 42 14.33 -0.34 -4.96
C ILE A 42 13.91 -0.17 -6.43
N VAL A 43 12.73 -0.68 -6.80
CA VAL A 43 12.18 -0.49 -8.18
C VAL A 43 11.95 0.99 -8.53
N SER A 44 11.73 1.82 -7.50
CA SER A 44 11.56 3.26 -7.64
C SER A 44 12.89 4.03 -7.58
N GLY A 45 14.03 3.33 -7.43
CA GLY A 45 15.37 3.91 -7.33
C GLY A 45 15.65 4.57 -5.98
N LYS A 46 14.94 4.17 -4.92
CA LYS A 46 15.05 4.74 -3.58
C LYS A 46 15.38 3.66 -2.54
N ASP A 47 16.12 4.04 -1.52
CA ASP A 47 16.34 3.22 -0.32
C ASP A 47 15.46 3.74 0.81
N ILE A 48 14.47 2.95 1.22
CA ILE A 48 13.50 3.36 2.23
C ILE A 48 14.14 3.43 3.63
N ASP A 49 15.11 2.58 3.94
CA ASP A 49 15.77 2.56 5.25
C ASP A 49 16.68 3.80 5.38
N ALA A 50 17.30 4.25 4.27
CA ALA A 50 18.00 5.52 4.21
C ALA A 50 17.04 6.72 4.38
N MET A 51 15.90 6.73 3.67
CA MET A 51 14.90 7.80 3.78
C MET A 51 14.29 7.90 5.20
N ILE A 52 14.13 6.76 5.90
CA ILE A 52 13.67 6.72 7.29
C ILE A 52 14.72 7.33 8.23
N SER A 53 16.00 7.08 7.97
CA SER A 53 17.11 7.64 8.75
C SER A 53 17.17 9.16 8.64
N GLU A 54 16.85 9.72 7.46
CA GLU A 54 16.80 11.16 7.22
C GLU A 54 15.52 11.81 7.77
N ASN A 55 14.39 11.11 7.72
CA ASN A 55 13.10 11.61 8.17
C ASN A 55 12.40 10.59 9.09
N PRO A 56 12.51 10.74 10.43
CA PRO A 56 11.89 9.81 11.37
C PRO A 56 10.35 9.77 11.24
N GLY A 57 9.72 10.80 10.69
CA GLY A 57 8.28 10.79 10.38
C GLY A 57 7.89 9.75 9.33
N LEU A 58 8.81 9.41 8.41
CA LEU A 58 8.59 8.38 7.41
C LEU A 58 8.51 6.98 8.02
N SER A 59 9.16 6.74 9.16
CA SER A 59 9.04 5.49 9.93
C SER A 59 7.59 5.23 10.34
N SER A 60 6.91 6.27 10.86
CA SER A 60 5.50 6.19 11.24
C SER A 60 4.59 5.91 10.03
N ILE A 61 4.91 6.49 8.87
CA ILE A 61 4.16 6.24 7.62
C ILE A 61 4.39 4.79 7.16
N ALA A 62 5.64 4.32 7.10
CA ALA A 62 5.97 2.95 6.72
C ALA A 62 5.30 1.91 7.63
N LYS A 63 5.27 2.18 8.94
CA LYS A 63 4.52 1.39 9.93
C LYS A 63 3.02 1.37 9.63
N MET A 64 2.40 2.53 9.43
CA MET A 64 0.96 2.63 9.14
C MET A 64 0.60 1.91 7.84
N VAL A 65 1.38 2.10 6.78
CA VAL A 65 1.18 1.45 5.49
C VAL A 65 1.30 -0.07 5.62
N SER A 66 2.30 -0.57 6.35
CA SER A 66 2.47 -2.01 6.61
C SER A 66 1.24 -2.60 7.31
N ILE A 67 0.70 -1.92 8.33
CA ILE A 67 -0.52 -2.34 9.03
C ILE A 67 -1.71 -2.36 8.08
N ASN A 68 -1.93 -1.29 7.29
CA ASN A 68 -3.03 -1.21 6.34
C ASN A 68 -3.01 -2.34 5.30
N MET A 69 -1.82 -2.70 4.79
CA MET A 69 -1.66 -3.82 3.87
C MET A 69 -2.13 -5.13 4.49
N VAL A 70 -1.70 -5.41 5.73
CA VAL A 70 -2.07 -6.66 6.43
C VAL A 70 -3.56 -6.67 6.80
N VAL A 71 -4.08 -5.55 7.31
CA VAL A 71 -5.52 -5.41 7.64
C VAL A 71 -6.38 -5.73 6.42
N ARG A 72 -6.06 -5.17 5.24
CA ARG A 72 -6.80 -5.47 4.01
C ARG A 72 -6.74 -6.94 3.62
N VAL A 73 -5.62 -7.63 3.85
CA VAL A 73 -5.51 -9.07 3.58
C VAL A 73 -6.41 -9.87 4.53
N LEU A 74 -6.46 -9.51 5.82
CA LEU A 74 -7.33 -10.14 6.81
C LEU A 74 -8.81 -9.90 6.49
N GLU A 75 -9.17 -8.68 6.09
CA GLU A 75 -10.54 -8.32 5.69
C GLU A 75 -10.96 -8.98 4.36
N SER A 76 -10.09 -8.99 3.35
CA SER A 76 -10.37 -9.63 2.05
C SER A 76 -10.56 -11.14 2.19
N SER A 77 -9.85 -11.78 3.13
CA SER A 77 -10.06 -13.21 3.44
C SER A 77 -11.45 -13.48 4.02
N THR A 78 -12.09 -12.47 4.61
CA THR A 78 -13.43 -12.57 5.21
C THR A 78 -14.52 -12.20 4.18
N GLU A 79 -14.26 -11.20 3.34
CA GLU A 79 -15.21 -10.65 2.35
C GLU A 79 -15.25 -11.41 1.01
N SER A 80 -14.26 -12.26 0.71
CA SER A 80 -14.25 -13.07 -0.53
C SER A 80 -15.44 -14.04 -0.69
N MET A 81 -16.28 -14.18 0.34
CA MET A 81 -17.55 -14.90 0.27
C MET A 81 -18.73 -14.07 -0.26
N LEU A 82 -18.62 -12.74 -0.48
CA LEU A 82 -19.81 -11.88 -0.59
C LEU A 82 -19.89 -10.86 -1.75
N LEU A 83 -19.02 -10.86 -2.78
CA LEU A 83 -19.28 -9.98 -3.93
C LEU A 83 -18.83 -10.53 -5.30
N SER A 84 -19.68 -11.37 -5.88
CA SER A 84 -19.86 -11.40 -7.33
C SER A 84 -21.03 -10.49 -7.65
N GLN A 85 -20.79 -9.22 -7.98
CA GLN A 85 -21.84 -8.34 -8.48
C GLN A 85 -21.38 -7.56 -9.72
N GLU A 86 -22.31 -7.45 -10.65
CA GLU A 86 -22.15 -7.45 -12.09
C GLU A 86 -21.65 -6.14 -12.72
N SER A 87 -21.01 -6.27 -13.89
CA SER A 87 -20.73 -5.15 -14.79
C SER A 87 -21.98 -4.83 -15.62
N GLN A 88 -22.57 -3.65 -15.44
CA GLN A 88 -23.47 -3.04 -16.41
C GLN A 88 -22.71 -1.90 -17.09
N THR A 89 -22.48 -2.05 -18.40
CA THR A 89 -21.80 -1.06 -19.24
C THR A 89 -22.82 -0.09 -19.81
N ALA A 90 -22.71 1.20 -19.48
CA ALA A 90 -23.45 2.27 -20.16
C ALA A 90 -22.57 3.53 -20.32
N GLY A 91 -22.00 3.70 -21.53
CA GLY A 91 -21.60 4.99 -22.12
C GLY A 91 -20.37 5.74 -21.55
N SER A 92 -19.34 5.91 -22.41
CA SER A 92 -18.22 6.89 -22.47
C SER A 92 -17.50 7.40 -21.20
N TYR A 93 -17.84 6.96 -20.00
CA TYR A 93 -17.08 7.22 -18.80
C TYR A 93 -16.35 5.92 -18.40
N THR A 94 -15.06 5.86 -18.72
CA THR A 94 -14.14 4.90 -18.09
C THR A 94 -14.07 5.19 -16.61
N TRP A 95 -14.85 4.45 -15.82
CA TRP A 95 -14.71 4.37 -14.38
C TRP A 95 -13.40 3.66 -14.04
N SER A 96 -12.49 4.30 -13.30
CA SER A 96 -11.30 3.62 -12.75
C SER A 96 -11.74 2.78 -11.55
N GLY A 97 -11.83 1.46 -11.72
CA GLY A 97 -12.21 0.52 -10.67
C GLY A 97 -11.17 0.42 -9.58
N THR A 98 -11.60 0.57 -8.33
CA THR A 98 -10.88 0.10 -7.14
C THR A 98 -10.70 -1.41 -7.26
N TYR A 99 -9.47 -1.91 -7.12
CA TYR A 99 -9.21 -3.34 -7.08
C TYR A 99 -9.94 -3.97 -5.89
N ALA A 100 -11.09 -4.60 -6.14
CA ALA A 100 -11.60 -5.64 -5.26
C ALA A 100 -10.60 -6.78 -5.33
N ASN A 101 -9.83 -6.98 -4.27
CA ASN A 101 -8.68 -7.86 -4.19
C ASN A 101 -9.10 -9.34 -4.41
N PRO A 102 -8.95 -9.94 -5.61
CA PRO A 102 -9.51 -11.26 -5.91
C PRO A 102 -8.63 -12.41 -5.42
N GLY A 103 -7.53 -12.12 -4.72
CA GLY A 103 -6.68 -13.11 -4.09
C GLY A 103 -5.90 -12.42 -2.99
N ALA A 104 -5.82 -13.05 -1.82
CA ALA A 104 -5.21 -12.56 -0.58
C ALA A 104 -3.71 -12.17 -0.70
N LYS A 105 -3.38 -11.25 -1.61
CA LYS A 105 -2.03 -10.78 -1.91
C LYS A 105 -1.85 -9.39 -1.31
N LEU A 106 -0.68 -9.16 -0.72
CA LEU A 106 -0.25 -7.85 -0.24
C LEU A 106 -0.09 -6.90 -1.44
N TYR A 107 -0.65 -5.69 -1.33
CA TYR A 107 -0.54 -4.66 -2.36
C TYR A 107 -0.41 -3.27 -1.74
N LEU A 108 0.19 -2.34 -2.49
CA LEU A 108 0.28 -0.92 -2.14
C LEU A 108 -0.65 -0.13 -3.05
N SER A 109 -1.44 0.76 -2.47
CA SER A 109 -2.23 1.74 -3.22
C SER A 109 -1.36 2.90 -3.71
N ASN A 110 -1.85 3.64 -4.71
CA ASN A 110 -1.17 4.84 -5.20
C ASN A 110 -1.06 5.94 -4.13
N ALA A 111 -2.02 6.02 -3.21
CA ALA A 111 -1.97 6.98 -2.10
C ALA A 111 -0.84 6.63 -1.13
N GLU A 112 -0.73 5.36 -0.73
CA GLU A 112 0.35 4.88 0.14
C GLU A 112 1.72 5.03 -0.52
N LEU A 113 1.82 4.78 -1.83
CA LEU A 113 3.04 5.08 -2.59
C LEU A 113 3.38 6.57 -2.58
N ARG A 114 2.37 7.46 -2.63
CA ARG A 114 2.58 8.91 -2.57
C ARG A 114 3.07 9.34 -1.19
N ASP A 115 2.46 8.80 -0.14
CA ASP A 115 2.81 9.10 1.26
C ASP A 115 4.21 8.60 1.61
N LEU A 116 4.62 7.45 1.07
CA LEU A 116 5.99 6.94 1.19
C LEU A 116 7.00 7.67 0.28
N GLY A 117 6.52 8.59 -0.57
CA GLY A 117 7.36 9.26 -1.56
C GLY A 117 7.87 8.35 -2.68
N LEU A 118 7.28 7.16 -2.86
CA LEU A 118 7.66 6.18 -3.88
C LEU A 118 6.86 6.33 -5.19
N LEU A 119 5.80 7.14 -5.20
CA LEU A 119 5.00 7.37 -6.40
C LEU A 119 5.83 8.14 -7.44
N LYS A 120 6.09 7.51 -8.60
CA LYS A 120 6.67 8.20 -9.74
C LYS A 120 5.72 9.32 -10.18
N GLN A 121 6.20 10.56 -10.19
CA GLN A 121 5.46 11.65 -10.82
C GLN A 121 5.26 11.30 -12.29
N LYS A 122 4.00 11.23 -12.74
CA LYS A 122 3.71 11.29 -14.17
C LYS A 122 3.99 12.73 -14.58
N ALA A 123 5.11 12.97 -15.26
CA ALA A 123 5.36 14.24 -15.92
C ALA A 123 4.31 14.39 -17.02
N GLY A 124 3.16 14.97 -16.66
CA GLY A 124 2.16 15.45 -17.60
C GLY A 124 2.75 16.67 -18.28
N PHE A 125 3.10 16.51 -19.54
CA PHE A 125 3.27 17.52 -20.58
C PHE A 125 3.31 18.98 -20.07
N THR A 126 4.51 19.52 -19.88
CA THR A 126 4.71 20.97 -19.88
C THR A 126 4.33 21.46 -21.27
N GLU A 127 3.19 22.14 -21.42
CA GLU A 127 3.04 23.09 -22.52
C GLU A 127 4.09 24.18 -22.30
N MET A 128 5.29 23.96 -22.85
CA MET A 128 6.17 25.08 -23.14
C MET A 128 5.49 25.83 -24.26
N TYR A 129 4.74 26.88 -23.90
CA TYR A 129 4.40 27.91 -24.86
C TYR A 129 5.73 28.45 -25.36
N GLY A 130 6.14 27.94 -26.53
CA GLY A 130 7.24 28.44 -27.30
C GLY A 130 6.95 29.88 -27.61
N ASP A 131 7.82 30.75 -27.12
CA ASP A 131 8.04 32.05 -27.68
C ASP A 131 8.15 31.92 -29.22
N SER A 132 7.23 32.54 -29.94
CA SER A 132 7.36 32.76 -31.37
C SER A 132 6.92 34.18 -31.68
N ASN A 133 7.91 35.06 -31.55
CA ASN A 133 8.35 36.04 -32.55
C ASN A 133 7.50 37.29 -32.86
N ASP A 134 8.23 38.41 -32.84
CA ASP A 134 7.99 39.79 -33.32
C ASP A 134 7.25 40.78 -32.40
#